data_AF-A0A8S1MSA2-F1
#
_entry.id   AF-A0A8S1MSA2-F1
#
_cell.length_a   1.000
_cell.length_b   1.000
_cell.length_c   1.000
_cell.angle_alpha   90.00
_cell.angle_beta   90.00
_cell.angle_gamma   90.00
#
_symmetry.space_group_name_H-M   'P 1'
#
loop_
_entity.id
_entity.type
_entity.pdbx_description
1 polymer ?
#
loop_
_entity_poly.entity_id
_entity_poly.type
_entity_poly.pdbx_seq_one_letter_code
_entity_poly.pdbx_strand_id
1 'polypeptide(L)'
;MQHGKYRVALQFFGRFKNFLETNNLKDKEWVDVSRRIVYSNLQLRRYEDAEAQLEEIIRQFLRQKANYALVYSAYSDLLTHCLKYNLNKAILLGKALLSEMQRENVPLGYQKQFLYFLGTAYLLKENYTDAKSRLRECLASDPSNQLKGWAYNSLAVASWWHKFPSLREFVSDDEEETGPQQSDIPAENIDADFENVIPLFKKSIYYIEHSNNQIKTGLEWLLNEDLLPQDRTNLTKTQFKSLHVGKPLLNLSEFVLNKAPSKRAELQFWLKTTINFYEEQDPTNMDRSLLFLAWMCSTNKYFDRAESMYRIVLQMLENSDSYNKVLCMQLLGSMLKKMPNRSNEGEQLIIKAQQIAEELPYWSNRQVHVIIPDFEI
;
A
#
# COMPACT_ATOMS: atom_id res chain seq x y z
N MET A 1 25.76 4.32 7.13
CA MET A 1 25.73 4.59 8.59
C MET A 1 24.49 4.01 9.29
N GLN A 2 23.28 4.07 8.70
CA GLN A 2 22.05 3.53 9.31
C GLN A 2 22.01 2.00 9.53
N HIS A 3 22.58 1.17 8.64
CA HIS A 3 22.63 -0.28 8.89
C HIS A 3 23.51 -0.67 10.08
N GLY A 4 24.50 0.17 10.44
CA GLY A 4 25.40 -0.08 11.58
C GLY A 4 24.64 -0.13 12.91
N LYS A 5 23.75 0.84 13.16
CA LYS A 5 22.94 0.88 14.39
C LYS A 5 22.03 -0.35 14.52
N TYR A 6 21.44 -0.83 13.42
CA TYR A 6 20.54 -1.98 13.45
C TYR A 6 21.28 -3.30 13.64
N ARG A 7 22.51 -3.43 13.13
CA ARG A 7 23.37 -4.59 13.43
C ARG A 7 23.75 -4.64 14.91
N VAL A 8 24.12 -3.50 15.50
CA VAL A 8 24.42 -3.41 16.93
C VAL A 8 23.18 -3.72 17.78
N ALA A 9 22.03 -3.15 17.42
CA ALA A 9 20.76 -3.44 18.09
C ALA A 9 20.42 -4.94 18.03
N LEU A 10 20.56 -5.57 16.86
CA LEU A 10 20.31 -7.00 16.68
C LEU A 10 21.21 -7.86 17.57
N GLN A 11 22.50 -7.52 17.69
CA GLN A 11 23.42 -8.22 18.59
C GLN A 11 23.03 -8.05 20.07
N PHE A 12 22.68 -6.84 20.47
CA PHE A 12 22.26 -6.53 21.84
C PHE A 12 20.98 -7.30 22.21
N PHE A 13 19.92 -7.16 21.41
CA PHE A 13 18.65 -7.82 21.66
C PHE A 13 18.77 -9.35 21.54
N GLY A 14 19.62 -9.87 20.65
CA GLY A 14 19.91 -11.29 20.56
C GLY A 14 20.55 -11.83 21.85
N ARG A 15 21.53 -11.13 22.42
CA ARG A 15 22.13 -11.51 23.71
C ARG A 15 21.11 -11.45 24.85
N PHE A 16 20.27 -10.42 24.87
CA PHE A 16 19.26 -10.26 25.92
C PHE A 16 18.16 -11.32 25.82
N LYS A 17 17.71 -11.65 24.60
CA LYS A 17 16.79 -12.77 24.35
C LYS A 17 17.37 -14.09 24.87
N ASN A 18 18.64 -14.38 24.55
CA ASN A 18 19.31 -15.60 25.04
C ASN A 18 19.41 -15.64 26.56
N PHE A 19 19.67 -14.50 27.21
CA PHE A 19 19.63 -14.39 28.66
C PHE A 19 18.24 -14.73 29.22
N LEU A 20 17.18 -14.17 28.65
CA LEU A 20 15.79 -14.46 29.05
C LEU A 20 15.46 -15.95 28.88
N GLU A 21 15.86 -16.56 27.76
CA GLU A 21 15.63 -17.99 27.49
C GLU A 21 16.39 -18.90 28.46
N THR A 22 17.65 -18.57 28.77
CA THR A 22 18.49 -19.33 29.71
C THR A 22 17.92 -19.29 31.13
N ASN A 23 17.28 -18.18 31.52
CA ASN A 23 16.64 -18.01 32.81
C ASN A 23 15.15 -18.41 32.81
N ASN A 24 14.65 -19.00 31.72
CA ASN A 24 13.24 -19.40 31.55
C ASN A 24 12.23 -18.24 31.73
N LEU A 25 12.63 -17.00 31.43
CA LEU A 25 11.83 -15.79 31.49
C LEU A 25 11.22 -15.50 30.10
N LYS A 26 10.26 -16.32 29.67
CA LYS A 26 9.67 -16.23 28.33
C LYS A 26 8.33 -15.48 28.30
N ASP A 27 8.21 -14.45 29.13
CA ASP A 27 6.95 -13.74 29.32
C ASP A 27 6.93 -12.47 28.44
N LYS A 28 6.39 -11.36 28.95
CA LYS A 28 6.20 -10.12 28.18
C LYS A 28 7.52 -9.57 27.63
N GLU A 29 8.56 -9.53 28.44
CA GLU A 29 9.87 -8.98 28.09
C GLU A 29 10.50 -9.74 26.92
N TRP A 30 10.32 -11.06 26.85
CA TRP A 30 10.83 -11.87 25.75
C TRP A 30 10.13 -11.53 24.43
N VAL A 31 8.82 -11.25 24.47
CA VAL A 31 8.04 -10.83 23.29
C VAL A 31 8.47 -9.45 22.81
N ASP A 32 8.61 -8.49 23.74
CA ASP A 32 9.03 -7.13 23.41
C ASP A 32 10.43 -7.13 22.76
N VAL A 33 11.37 -7.90 23.31
CA VAL A 33 12.71 -8.08 22.73
C VAL A 33 12.64 -8.75 21.37
N SER A 34 11.80 -9.77 21.22
CA SER A 34 11.59 -10.47 19.95
C SER A 34 11.03 -9.54 18.87
N ARG A 35 10.10 -8.64 19.21
CA ARG A 35 9.59 -7.60 18.29
C ARG A 35 10.68 -6.59 17.88
N ARG A 36 11.59 -6.23 18.80
CA ARG A 36 12.76 -5.38 18.46
C ARG A 36 13.75 -6.08 17.53
N ILE A 37 13.90 -7.41 17.65
CA ILE A 37 14.67 -8.24 16.71
C ILE A 37 14.01 -8.24 15.34
N VAL A 38 12.69 -8.47 15.26
CA VAL A 38 11.91 -8.38 14.01
C VAL A 38 12.14 -7.04 13.33
N TYR A 39 11.97 -5.93 14.06
CA TYR A 39 12.19 -4.58 13.52
C TYR A 39 13.63 -4.41 12.99
N SER A 40 14.63 -4.85 13.76
CA SER A 40 16.04 -4.74 13.34
C SER A 40 16.33 -5.55 12.07
N ASN A 41 15.76 -6.75 11.95
CA ASN A 41 15.88 -7.59 10.75
C ASN A 41 15.22 -6.94 9.54
N LEU A 42 14.03 -6.35 9.68
CA LEU A 42 13.37 -5.61 8.61
C LEU A 42 14.23 -4.45 8.10
N GLN A 43 14.82 -3.66 9.00
CA GLN A 43 15.72 -2.55 8.66
C GLN A 43 17.03 -3.00 7.99
N LEU A 44 17.40 -4.28 8.17
CA LEU A 44 18.54 -4.92 7.51
C LEU A 44 18.14 -5.72 6.27
N ARG A 45 16.88 -5.62 5.81
CA ARG A 45 16.32 -6.38 4.69
C ARG A 45 16.41 -7.91 4.86
N ARG A 46 16.41 -8.39 6.11
CA ARG A 46 16.42 -9.82 6.47
C ARG A 46 15.00 -10.29 6.73
N TYR A 47 14.21 -10.36 5.66
CA TYR A 47 12.77 -10.61 5.77
C TYR A 47 12.45 -12.02 6.30
N GLU A 48 13.20 -13.03 5.87
CA GLU A 48 13.02 -14.42 6.35
C GLU A 48 13.32 -14.56 7.85
N ASP A 49 14.40 -13.92 8.34
CA ASP A 49 14.72 -13.91 9.77
C ASP A 49 13.65 -13.20 10.61
N ALA A 50 13.08 -12.11 10.07
CA ALA A 50 11.95 -11.41 10.70
C ALA A 50 10.71 -12.30 10.75
N GLU A 51 10.40 -13.00 9.66
CA GLU A 51 9.28 -13.94 9.57
C GLU A 51 9.42 -15.08 10.59
N ALA A 52 10.59 -15.73 10.64
CA ALA A 52 10.88 -16.82 11.58
C ALA A 52 10.73 -16.39 13.04
N GLN A 53 11.13 -15.15 13.37
CA GLN A 53 10.99 -14.62 14.72
C GLN A 53 9.53 -14.31 15.08
N LEU A 54 8.70 -13.87 14.12
CA LEU A 54 7.25 -13.71 14.32
C LEU A 54 6.56 -15.05 14.56
N GLU A 55 6.95 -16.10 13.82
CA GLU A 55 6.45 -17.45 14.06
C GLU A 55 6.80 -17.96 15.45
N GLU A 56 8.03 -17.71 15.93
CA GLU A 56 8.42 -18.16 17.27
C GLU A 56 7.63 -17.46 18.38
N ILE A 57 7.25 -16.19 18.19
CA ILE A 57 6.33 -15.49 19.11
C ILE A 57 4.99 -16.24 19.19
N ILE A 58 4.42 -16.61 18.04
CA ILE A 58 3.16 -17.36 17.98
C ILE A 58 3.32 -18.72 18.67
N ARG A 59 4.39 -19.48 18.37
CA ARG A 59 4.67 -20.77 19.01
C ARG A 59 4.79 -20.64 20.52
N GLN A 60 5.43 -19.57 21.00
CA GLN A 60 5.58 -19.33 22.43
C GLN A 60 4.23 -19.05 23.10
N PHE A 61 3.38 -18.20 22.51
CA PHE A 61 2.04 -17.95 23.03
C PHE A 61 1.17 -19.22 23.07
N LEU A 62 1.27 -20.07 22.04
CA LEU A 62 0.56 -21.36 22.03
C LEU A 62 1.07 -22.31 23.12
N ARG A 63 2.39 -22.42 23.31
CA ARG A 63 3.01 -23.25 24.38
C ARG A 63 2.59 -22.81 25.77
N GLN A 64 2.48 -21.50 26.00
CA GLN A 64 2.07 -20.92 27.27
C GLN A 64 0.56 -20.91 27.50
N LYS A 65 -0.23 -21.35 26.51
CA LYS A 65 -1.69 -21.25 26.54
C LYS A 65 -2.15 -19.81 26.83
N ALA A 66 -1.48 -18.85 26.19
CA ALA A 66 -1.80 -17.43 26.32
C ALA A 66 -3.25 -17.16 25.87
N ASN A 67 -3.80 -16.02 26.29
CA ASN A 67 -5.11 -15.58 25.82
C ASN A 67 -5.14 -15.50 24.28
N TYR A 68 -6.22 -15.99 23.67
CA TYR A 68 -6.47 -15.92 22.24
C TYR A 68 -6.24 -14.54 21.63
N ALA A 69 -6.54 -13.45 22.34
CA ALA A 69 -6.26 -12.10 21.85
C ALA A 69 -4.78 -11.87 21.51
N LEU A 70 -3.85 -12.37 22.34
CA LEU A 70 -2.41 -12.24 22.09
C LEU A 70 -1.96 -13.12 20.91
N VAL A 71 -2.50 -14.34 20.82
CA VAL A 71 -2.22 -15.27 19.71
C VAL A 71 -2.65 -14.66 18.37
N TYR A 72 -3.89 -14.16 18.27
CA TYR A 72 -4.41 -13.59 17.03
C TYR A 72 -3.85 -12.20 16.70
N SER A 73 -3.42 -11.44 17.70
CA SER A 73 -2.57 -10.25 17.48
C SER A 73 -1.25 -10.64 16.81
N ALA A 74 -0.57 -11.70 17.28
CA ALA A 74 0.68 -12.15 16.67
C ALA A 74 0.47 -12.74 15.26
N TYR A 75 -0.65 -13.41 15.00
CA TYR A 75 -1.04 -13.79 13.63
C TYR A 75 -1.29 -12.57 12.73
N SER A 76 -1.84 -11.48 13.28
CA SER A 76 -2.02 -10.23 12.53
C SER A 76 -0.69 -9.58 12.18
N ASP A 77 0.29 -9.60 13.09
CA ASP A 77 1.66 -9.15 12.84
C ASP A 77 2.29 -9.99 11.71
N LEU A 78 2.17 -11.32 11.77
CA LEU A 78 2.70 -12.22 10.74
C LEU A 78 2.02 -12.02 9.38
N LEU A 79 0.69 -11.88 9.32
CA LEU A 79 -0.02 -11.60 8.06
C LEU A 79 0.40 -10.25 7.47
N THR A 80 0.59 -9.24 8.31
CA THR A 80 1.09 -7.92 7.89
C THR A 80 2.49 -8.02 7.29
N HIS A 81 3.38 -8.81 7.91
CA HIS A 81 4.69 -9.14 7.35
C HIS A 81 4.57 -9.82 5.98
N CYS A 82 3.80 -10.90 5.89
CA CYS A 82 3.67 -11.69 4.68
C CYS A 82 3.00 -10.89 3.55
N LEU A 83 2.09 -9.96 3.83
CA LEU A 83 1.53 -9.05 2.82
C LEU A 83 2.61 -8.17 2.16
N LYS A 84 3.64 -7.79 2.93
CA LYS A 84 4.74 -6.97 2.44
C LYS A 84 5.78 -7.82 1.69
N TYR A 85 6.09 -9.02 2.19
CA TYR A 85 7.29 -9.76 1.75
C TYR A 85 7.06 -11.20 1.27
N ASN A 86 5.91 -11.81 1.55
CA ASN A 86 5.63 -13.22 1.24
C ASN A 86 4.14 -13.50 0.95
N LEU A 87 3.67 -13.07 -0.24
CA LEU A 87 2.24 -13.15 -0.58
C LEU A 87 1.67 -14.56 -0.60
N ASN A 88 2.46 -15.56 -1.01
CA ASN A 88 1.99 -16.95 -1.03
C ASN A 88 1.64 -17.42 0.38
N LYS A 89 2.51 -17.12 1.35
CA LYS A 89 2.26 -17.44 2.76
C LYS A 89 1.12 -16.63 3.34
N ALA A 90 0.98 -15.35 2.98
CA ALA A 90 -0.16 -14.53 3.40
C ALA A 90 -1.50 -15.17 3.00
N ILE A 91 -1.60 -15.70 1.78
CA ILE A 91 -2.81 -16.39 1.29
C ILE A 91 -3.03 -17.70 2.03
N LEU A 92 -2.00 -18.55 2.16
CA LEU A 92 -2.11 -19.85 2.85
C LEU A 92 -2.54 -19.67 4.30
N LEU A 93 -1.89 -18.74 5.02
CA LEU A 93 -2.19 -18.45 6.42
C LEU A 93 -3.58 -17.83 6.57
N GLY A 94 -3.96 -16.87 5.72
CA GLY A 94 -5.28 -16.27 5.72
C GLY A 94 -6.39 -17.29 5.49
N LYS A 95 -6.21 -18.22 4.52
CA LYS A 95 -7.13 -19.33 4.28
C LYS A 95 -7.23 -20.27 5.48
N ALA A 96 -6.10 -20.63 6.10
CA ALA A 96 -6.08 -21.52 7.25
C ALA A 96 -6.84 -20.92 8.44
N LEU A 97 -6.60 -19.64 8.76
CA LEU A 97 -7.25 -18.93 9.86
C LEU A 97 -8.76 -18.71 9.63
N LEU A 98 -9.20 -18.65 8.37
CA LEU A 98 -10.60 -18.48 7.99
C LEU A 98 -11.29 -19.79 7.55
N SER A 99 -10.62 -20.93 7.71
CA SER A 99 -11.20 -22.24 7.41
C SER A 99 -12.34 -22.56 8.38
N GLU A 100 -13.32 -23.38 7.96
CA GLU A 100 -14.49 -23.73 8.79
C GLU A 100 -14.06 -24.25 10.18
N MET A 101 -13.05 -25.11 10.24
CA MET A 101 -12.53 -25.68 11.49
C MET A 101 -11.90 -24.65 12.43
N GLN A 102 -11.35 -23.55 11.91
CA GLN A 102 -10.62 -22.57 12.71
C GLN A 102 -11.44 -21.31 12.99
N ARG A 103 -12.33 -20.93 12.06
CA ARG A 103 -13.05 -19.66 12.08
C ARG A 103 -13.86 -19.48 13.36
N GLU A 104 -14.49 -20.53 13.87
CA GLU A 104 -15.25 -20.51 15.12
C GLU A 104 -14.39 -20.13 16.35
N ASN A 105 -13.09 -20.43 16.31
CA ASN A 105 -12.15 -20.13 17.39
C ASN A 105 -11.54 -18.72 17.28
N VAL A 106 -11.63 -18.08 16.10
CA VAL A 106 -11.08 -16.74 15.88
C VAL A 106 -12.07 -15.70 16.39
N PRO A 107 -11.67 -14.76 17.28
CA PRO A 107 -12.54 -13.67 17.71
C PRO A 107 -13.02 -12.84 16.52
N LEU A 108 -14.28 -12.41 16.54
CA LEU A 108 -14.92 -11.73 15.42
C LEU A 108 -14.09 -10.57 14.88
N GLY A 109 -13.52 -9.72 15.73
CA GLY A 109 -12.66 -8.61 15.30
C GLY A 109 -11.50 -9.03 14.40
N TYR A 110 -10.83 -10.14 14.74
CA TYR A 110 -9.73 -10.70 13.95
C TYR A 110 -10.24 -11.40 12.69
N GLN A 111 -11.42 -12.03 12.70
CA GLN A 111 -12.00 -12.58 11.46
C GLN A 111 -12.17 -11.49 10.40
N LYS A 112 -12.69 -10.31 10.78
CA LYS A 112 -12.86 -9.17 9.85
C LYS A 112 -11.50 -8.70 9.31
N GLN A 113 -10.51 -8.61 10.19
CA GLN A 113 -9.14 -8.20 9.82
C GLN A 113 -8.47 -9.22 8.89
N PHE A 114 -8.65 -10.52 9.14
CA PHE A 114 -8.10 -11.57 8.29
C PHE A 114 -8.79 -11.64 6.93
N LEU A 115 -10.09 -11.35 6.85
CA LEU A 115 -10.79 -11.20 5.57
C LEU A 115 -10.20 -10.05 4.75
N TYR A 116 -9.91 -8.91 5.39
CA TYR A 116 -9.22 -7.81 4.74
C TYR A 116 -7.80 -8.18 4.27
N PHE A 117 -7.01 -8.85 5.11
CA PHE A 117 -5.66 -9.27 4.76
C PHE A 117 -5.66 -10.28 3.61
N LEU A 118 -6.54 -11.28 3.65
CA LEU A 118 -6.66 -12.25 2.57
C LEU A 118 -7.12 -11.60 1.26
N GLY A 119 -8.10 -10.68 1.32
CA GLY A 119 -8.55 -9.92 0.16
C GLY A 119 -7.43 -9.07 -0.46
N THR A 120 -6.65 -8.38 0.37
CA THR A 120 -5.48 -7.60 -0.07
C THR A 120 -4.38 -8.50 -0.64
N ALA A 121 -4.13 -9.69 -0.07
CA ALA A 121 -3.16 -10.64 -0.60
C ALA A 121 -3.54 -11.13 -2.01
N TYR A 122 -4.82 -11.45 -2.20
CA TYR A 122 -5.35 -11.81 -3.52
C TYR A 122 -5.25 -10.68 -4.54
N LEU A 123 -5.54 -9.44 -4.11
CA LEU A 123 -5.39 -8.27 -4.96
C LEU A 123 -3.95 -8.10 -5.46
N LEU A 124 -2.97 -8.19 -4.54
CA LEU A 124 -1.55 -8.09 -4.90
C LEU A 124 -1.08 -9.27 -5.79
N LYS A 125 -1.76 -10.42 -5.69
CA LYS A 125 -1.60 -11.59 -6.56
C LYS A 125 -2.39 -11.54 -7.87
N GLU A 126 -3.08 -10.44 -8.16
CA GLU A 126 -3.92 -10.27 -9.37
C GLU A 126 -5.13 -11.20 -9.46
N ASN A 127 -5.49 -11.85 -8.34
CA ASN A 127 -6.73 -12.61 -8.26
C ASN A 127 -7.85 -11.66 -7.82
N TYR A 128 -8.29 -10.82 -8.75
CA TYR A 128 -9.27 -9.76 -8.49
C TYR A 128 -10.65 -10.31 -8.06
N THR A 129 -11.03 -11.49 -8.53
CA THR A 129 -12.30 -12.14 -8.16
C THR A 129 -12.33 -12.49 -6.68
N ASP A 130 -11.34 -13.25 -6.21
CA ASP A 130 -11.25 -13.63 -4.81
C ASP A 130 -10.99 -12.41 -3.93
N ALA A 131 -10.21 -11.44 -4.41
CA ALA A 131 -9.97 -10.18 -3.71
C ALA A 131 -11.30 -9.45 -3.43
N LYS A 132 -12.09 -9.17 -4.48
CA LYS A 132 -13.38 -8.48 -4.34
C LYS A 132 -14.34 -9.26 -3.44
N SER A 133 -14.39 -10.59 -3.58
CA SER A 133 -15.22 -11.45 -2.73
C SER A 133 -14.89 -11.29 -1.25
N ARG A 134 -13.61 -11.44 -0.87
CA ARG A 134 -13.17 -11.33 0.53
C ARG A 134 -13.28 -9.93 1.10
N LEU A 135 -13.04 -8.89 0.29
CA LEU A 135 -13.21 -7.51 0.70
C LEU A 135 -14.68 -7.15 0.92
N ARG A 136 -15.60 -7.66 0.10
CA ARG A 136 -17.05 -7.52 0.31
C ARG A 136 -17.52 -8.29 1.55
N GLU A 137 -17.02 -9.49 1.78
CA GLU A 137 -17.30 -10.25 3.01
C GLU A 137 -16.82 -9.49 4.26
N CYS A 138 -15.62 -8.89 4.21
CA CYS A 138 -15.12 -8.01 5.26
C CYS A 138 -16.09 -6.84 5.52
N LEU A 139 -16.50 -6.10 4.48
CA LEU A 139 -17.42 -4.97 4.61
C LEU A 139 -18.80 -5.40 5.15
N ALA A 140 -19.33 -6.54 4.71
CA ALA A 140 -20.62 -7.08 5.15
C ALA A 140 -20.60 -7.53 6.63
N SER A 141 -19.41 -7.86 7.17
CA SER A 141 -19.24 -8.21 8.58
C SER A 141 -19.28 -7.00 9.55
N ASP A 142 -19.59 -5.81 9.04
CA ASP A 142 -19.63 -4.54 9.77
C ASP A 142 -18.34 -4.26 10.57
N PRO A 143 -17.20 -4.04 9.89
CA PRO A 143 -15.94 -3.78 10.56
C PRO A 143 -15.87 -2.35 11.13
N SER A 144 -14.82 -2.06 11.91
CA SER A 144 -14.57 -0.68 12.39
C SER A 144 -14.44 0.28 11.21
N ASN A 145 -14.71 1.57 11.43
CA ASN A 145 -14.57 2.60 10.39
C ASN A 145 -13.18 2.60 9.73
N GLN A 146 -12.12 2.41 10.52
CA GLN A 146 -10.76 2.28 9.99
C GLN A 146 -10.65 1.12 8.97
N LEU A 147 -11.11 -0.06 9.36
CA LEU A 147 -11.04 -1.26 8.53
C LEU A 147 -12.01 -1.19 7.34
N LYS A 148 -13.19 -0.56 7.48
CA LYS A 148 -14.08 -0.21 6.36
C LYS A 148 -13.33 0.64 5.34
N GLY A 149 -12.67 1.69 5.80
CA GLY A 149 -11.87 2.57 4.96
C GLY A 149 -10.82 1.80 4.15
N TRP A 150 -10.03 0.98 4.82
CA TRP A 150 -9.01 0.15 4.18
C TRP A 150 -9.60 -0.82 3.16
N ALA A 151 -10.70 -1.50 3.51
CA ALA A 151 -11.38 -2.43 2.61
C ALA A 151 -11.98 -1.74 1.39
N TYR A 152 -12.57 -0.55 1.54
CA TYR A 152 -13.07 0.24 0.42
C TYR A 152 -11.95 0.68 -0.53
N ASN A 153 -10.80 1.10 -0.01
CA ASN A 153 -9.63 1.42 -0.83
C ASN A 153 -9.19 0.20 -1.66
N SER A 154 -8.96 -0.95 -1.01
CA SER A 154 -8.55 -2.16 -1.72
C SER A 154 -9.62 -2.65 -2.70
N LEU A 155 -10.91 -2.47 -2.41
CA LEU A 155 -12.00 -2.86 -3.30
C LEU A 155 -12.06 -1.96 -4.54
N ALA A 156 -11.81 -0.65 -4.38
CA ALA A 156 -11.68 0.28 -5.50
C ALA A 156 -10.51 -0.10 -6.40
N VAL A 157 -9.34 -0.36 -5.82
CA VAL A 157 -8.15 -0.79 -6.56
C VAL A 157 -8.39 -2.13 -7.28
N ALA A 158 -9.01 -3.10 -6.61
CA ALA A 158 -9.36 -4.38 -7.23
C ALA A 158 -10.33 -4.21 -8.40
N SER A 159 -11.31 -3.31 -8.28
CA SER A 159 -12.28 -3.05 -9.35
C SER A 159 -11.65 -2.32 -10.54
N TRP A 160 -10.76 -1.36 -10.26
CA TRP A 160 -9.97 -0.68 -11.27
C TRP A 160 -9.06 -1.66 -12.04
N TRP A 161 -8.24 -2.43 -11.34
CA TRP A 161 -7.27 -3.32 -11.97
C TRP A 161 -7.90 -4.57 -12.56
N HIS A 162 -9.09 -4.99 -12.15
CA HIS A 162 -9.78 -6.07 -12.86
C HIS A 162 -10.07 -5.67 -14.32
N LYS A 163 -10.51 -4.42 -14.55
CA LYS A 163 -10.75 -3.92 -15.91
C LYS A 163 -9.46 -3.58 -16.65
N PHE A 164 -8.43 -3.14 -15.92
CA PHE A 164 -7.13 -2.76 -16.47
C PHE A 164 -5.98 -3.41 -15.68
N PRO A 165 -5.76 -4.73 -15.86
CA PRO A 165 -4.85 -5.52 -15.03
C PRO A 165 -3.37 -5.23 -15.30
N SER A 166 -3.07 -4.82 -16.53
CA SER A 166 -1.80 -4.21 -16.86
C SER A 166 -1.80 -2.79 -16.26
N LEU A 167 -1.04 -2.59 -15.19
CA LEU A 167 -0.50 -1.26 -14.88
C LEU A 167 0.38 -0.87 -16.08
N ARG A 168 -0.22 -0.33 -17.15
CA ARG A 168 0.52 0.45 -18.16
C ARG A 168 0.99 1.73 -17.49
N GLU A 169 1.93 1.61 -16.57
CA GLU A 169 2.68 2.75 -16.07
C GLU A 169 3.72 3.10 -17.14
N PHE A 170 3.31 3.91 -18.11
CA PHE A 170 4.19 4.70 -18.99
C PHE A 170 5.26 3.96 -19.80
N VAL A 171 5.07 2.68 -20.11
CA VAL A 171 5.89 1.93 -21.08
C VAL A 171 5.46 2.30 -22.51
N SER A 172 6.46 2.47 -23.37
CA SER A 172 6.37 2.83 -24.80
C SER A 172 5.35 1.99 -25.58
N ASP A 173 4.80 2.58 -26.65
CA ASP A 173 3.71 2.11 -27.52
C ASP A 173 3.94 0.74 -28.23
N ASP A 174 4.97 -0.04 -27.89
CA ASP A 174 5.50 -1.13 -28.73
C ASP A 174 5.37 -2.57 -28.16
N GLU A 175 4.67 -2.81 -27.05
CA GLU A 175 4.46 -4.19 -26.57
C GLU A 175 3.03 -4.68 -26.80
N GLU A 176 2.92 -5.68 -27.69
CA GLU A 176 1.68 -6.40 -28.04
C GLU A 176 0.99 -7.00 -26.79
N GLU A 177 -0.34 -6.90 -26.80
CA GLU A 177 -1.24 -7.41 -25.78
C GLU A 177 -1.09 -8.92 -25.58
N THR A 178 -0.35 -9.34 -24.55
CA THR A 178 -0.61 -10.63 -23.91
C THR A 178 -1.60 -10.41 -22.76
N GLY A 179 -2.87 -10.20 -23.15
CA GLY A 179 -3.97 -10.04 -22.19
C GLY A 179 -4.11 -11.27 -21.27
N PRO A 180 -4.56 -11.10 -20.01
CA PRO A 180 -4.81 -12.23 -19.13
C PRO A 180 -5.93 -13.13 -19.67
N GLN A 181 -5.86 -14.41 -19.30
CA GLN A 181 -6.87 -15.43 -19.56
C GLN A 181 -8.29 -14.90 -19.27
N GLN A 182 -9.22 -15.19 -20.19
CA GLN A 182 -10.65 -14.87 -20.06
C GLN A 182 -11.14 -15.16 -18.63
N SER A 183 -11.62 -14.12 -17.94
CA SER A 183 -12.28 -14.31 -16.66
C SER A 183 -13.65 -14.97 -16.90
N ASP A 184 -14.02 -15.97 -16.10
CA ASP A 184 -15.36 -16.58 -16.12
C ASP A 184 -16.48 -15.60 -15.68
N ILE A 185 -16.14 -14.36 -15.36
CA ILE A 185 -17.07 -13.31 -14.93
C ILE A 185 -17.59 -12.55 -16.16
N PRO A 186 -18.92 -12.34 -16.27
CA PRO A 186 -19.49 -11.49 -17.32
C PRO A 186 -18.89 -10.09 -17.33
N ALA A 187 -18.55 -9.59 -18.53
CA ALA A 187 -17.94 -8.25 -18.70
C ALA A 187 -18.79 -7.12 -18.08
N GLU A 188 -20.12 -7.25 -18.12
CA GLU A 188 -21.08 -6.33 -17.50
C GLU A 188 -20.83 -6.13 -16.00
N ASN A 189 -20.46 -7.19 -15.28
CA ASN A 189 -20.15 -7.11 -13.85
C ASN A 189 -18.82 -6.41 -13.60
N ILE A 190 -17.85 -6.56 -14.52
CA ILE A 190 -16.55 -5.86 -14.45
C ILE A 190 -16.77 -4.36 -14.71
N ASP A 191 -17.62 -4.02 -15.67
CA ASP A 191 -17.97 -2.64 -15.99
C ASP A 191 -18.72 -1.95 -14.84
N ALA A 192 -19.72 -2.62 -14.26
CA ALA A 192 -20.44 -2.09 -13.10
C ALA A 192 -19.52 -1.87 -11.89
N ASP A 193 -18.57 -2.78 -11.65
CA ASP A 193 -17.57 -2.61 -10.60
C ASP A 193 -16.62 -1.44 -10.89
N PHE A 194 -16.25 -1.24 -12.16
CA PHE A 194 -15.36 -0.16 -12.58
C PHE A 194 -15.98 1.23 -12.41
N GLU A 195 -17.27 1.40 -12.74
CA GLU A 195 -17.98 2.68 -12.54
C GLU A 195 -18.05 3.07 -11.05
N ASN A 196 -17.94 2.09 -10.15
CA ASN A 196 -17.96 2.31 -8.70
C ASN A 196 -16.59 2.70 -8.09
N VAL A 197 -15.50 2.74 -8.85
CA VAL A 197 -14.14 2.97 -8.32
C VAL A 197 -14.02 4.32 -7.57
N ILE A 198 -14.51 5.41 -8.16
CA ILE A 198 -14.50 6.75 -7.53
C ILE A 198 -15.33 6.75 -6.23
N PRO A 199 -16.61 6.34 -6.22
CA PRO A 199 -17.39 6.23 -5.00
C PRO A 199 -16.70 5.43 -3.89
N LEU A 200 -16.04 4.33 -4.24
CA LEU A 200 -15.31 3.49 -3.29
C LEU A 200 -14.09 4.21 -2.68
N PHE A 201 -13.30 4.94 -3.48
CA PHE A 201 -12.21 5.76 -2.94
C PHE A 201 -12.73 6.88 -2.03
N LYS A 202 -13.82 7.56 -2.40
CA LYS A 202 -14.40 8.60 -1.55
C LYS A 202 -14.94 8.03 -0.23
N LYS A 203 -15.61 6.87 -0.26
CA LYS A 203 -16.02 6.13 0.95
C LYS A 203 -14.83 5.76 1.83
N SER A 204 -13.72 5.32 1.22
CA SER A 204 -12.48 5.05 1.96
C SER A 204 -12.02 6.27 2.75
N ILE A 205 -11.88 7.42 2.08
CA ILE A 205 -11.47 8.68 2.71
C ILE A 205 -12.42 9.03 3.87
N TYR A 206 -13.74 8.97 3.63
CA TYR A 206 -14.76 9.28 4.63
C TYR A 206 -14.61 8.41 5.89
N TYR A 207 -14.56 7.08 5.75
CA TYR A 207 -14.51 6.18 6.89
C TYR A 207 -13.17 6.25 7.65
N ILE A 208 -12.05 6.47 6.95
CA ILE A 208 -10.75 6.65 7.60
C ILE A 208 -10.74 7.92 8.46
N GLU A 209 -11.30 9.03 7.98
CA GLU A 209 -11.38 10.27 8.75
C GLU A 209 -12.30 10.17 9.96
N HIS A 210 -13.27 9.25 9.92
CA HIS A 210 -14.20 8.96 11.01
C HIS A 210 -13.77 7.76 11.87
N SER A 211 -12.51 7.32 11.81
CA SER A 211 -12.02 6.17 12.57
C SER A 211 -11.92 6.43 14.08
N ASN A 212 -11.69 7.67 14.48
CA ASN A 212 -11.37 8.03 15.87
C ASN A 212 -12.59 8.49 16.69
N ASN A 213 -13.81 8.18 16.22
CA ASN A 213 -15.09 8.58 16.85
C ASN A 213 -15.29 10.09 17.05
N GLN A 214 -14.38 10.94 16.58
CA GLN A 214 -14.61 12.37 16.46
C GLN A 214 -15.43 12.58 15.18
N ILE A 215 -16.67 13.05 15.35
CA ILE A 215 -17.54 13.39 14.21
C ILE A 215 -16.90 14.57 13.50
N LYS A 216 -16.46 14.36 12.25
CA LYS A 216 -15.97 15.42 11.39
C LYS A 216 -17.08 15.85 10.44
N THR A 217 -17.80 16.89 10.84
CA THR A 217 -18.80 17.53 9.98
C THR A 217 -18.14 18.16 8.76
N GLY A 218 -18.80 18.14 7.61
CA GLY A 218 -18.34 18.77 6.37
C GLY A 218 -17.63 17.83 5.40
N LEU A 219 -17.60 16.53 5.68
CA LEU A 219 -17.06 15.49 4.79
C LEU A 219 -18.16 14.64 4.13
N GLU A 220 -19.44 14.91 4.40
CA GLU A 220 -20.58 14.14 3.90
C GLU A 220 -20.67 14.18 2.36
N TRP A 221 -20.14 15.23 1.73
CA TRP A 221 -20.03 15.32 0.27
C TRP A 221 -19.20 14.17 -0.34
N LEU A 222 -18.34 13.52 0.45
CA LEU A 222 -17.61 12.33 0.01
C LEU A 222 -18.54 11.14 -0.26
N LEU A 223 -19.73 11.12 0.32
CA LEU A 223 -20.72 10.06 0.11
C LEU A 223 -21.63 10.31 -1.09
N ASN A 224 -21.60 11.53 -1.66
CA ASN A 224 -22.36 11.88 -2.85
C ASN A 224 -21.73 11.29 -4.12
N GLU A 225 -22.52 11.17 -5.19
CA GLU A 225 -22.06 10.69 -6.50
C GLU A 225 -21.18 11.72 -7.23
N ASP A 226 -21.33 13.01 -6.90
CA ASP A 226 -20.55 14.08 -7.50
C ASP A 226 -19.03 13.86 -7.30
N LEU A 227 -18.25 13.91 -8.38
CA LEU A 227 -16.80 13.74 -8.31
C LEU A 227 -16.10 14.89 -7.57
N LEU A 228 -16.75 16.07 -7.51
CA LEU A 228 -16.26 17.25 -6.83
C LEU A 228 -17.29 17.77 -5.82
N PRO A 229 -16.86 18.43 -4.74
CA PRO A 229 -17.78 19.13 -3.86
C PRO A 229 -18.42 20.31 -4.59
N GLN A 230 -19.70 20.55 -4.27
CA GLN A 230 -20.49 21.64 -4.84
C GLN A 230 -19.96 23.02 -4.40
N ASP A 231 -19.52 23.12 -3.13
CA ASP A 231 -18.80 24.30 -2.62
C ASP A 231 -17.30 24.01 -2.53
N ARG A 232 -16.51 24.74 -3.33
CA ARG A 232 -15.04 24.60 -3.38
C ARG A 232 -14.30 25.61 -2.52
N THR A 233 -15.00 26.59 -1.94
CA THR A 233 -14.39 27.75 -1.27
C THR A 233 -13.74 27.38 0.07
N ASN A 234 -14.21 26.31 0.72
CA ASN A 234 -13.76 25.86 2.04
C ASN A 234 -12.61 24.82 2.01
N LEU A 235 -12.11 24.43 0.84
CA LEU A 235 -11.13 23.33 0.68
C LEU A 235 -9.67 23.78 0.66
N THR A 236 -9.40 25.01 1.09
CA THR A 236 -8.11 25.69 0.90
C THR A 236 -7.03 25.31 1.95
N LYS A 237 -7.39 24.56 3.00
CA LYS A 237 -6.50 23.98 4.03
C LYS A 237 -6.83 22.50 4.26
N THR A 238 -5.88 21.67 4.70
CA THR A 238 -6.14 20.22 4.84
C THR A 238 -7.26 19.93 5.85
N GLN A 239 -8.41 19.49 5.32
CA GLN A 239 -9.54 18.95 6.08
C GLN A 239 -9.26 17.53 6.61
N PHE A 240 -8.33 16.82 5.97
CA PHE A 240 -7.93 15.45 6.28
C PHE A 240 -6.80 15.45 7.30
N LYS A 241 -6.91 14.60 8.33
CA LYS A 241 -5.91 14.50 9.42
C LYS A 241 -5.39 13.08 9.63
N SER A 242 -6.09 12.07 9.13
CA SER A 242 -5.65 10.70 9.31
C SER A 242 -4.59 10.36 8.27
N LEU A 243 -3.42 9.90 8.70
CA LEU A 243 -2.29 9.53 7.81
C LEU A 243 -2.71 8.50 6.74
N HIS A 244 -3.65 7.61 7.07
CA HIS A 244 -4.13 6.58 6.15
C HIS A 244 -4.96 7.13 4.98
N VAL A 245 -5.36 8.40 4.98
CA VAL A 245 -6.08 9.05 3.87
C VAL A 245 -5.18 9.33 2.66
N GLY A 246 -3.86 9.41 2.85
CA GLY A 246 -2.94 9.69 1.75
C GLY A 246 -3.09 8.69 0.58
N LYS A 247 -3.17 7.40 0.89
CA LYS A 247 -3.29 6.34 -0.15
C LYS A 247 -4.56 6.46 -1.01
N PRO A 248 -5.78 6.54 -0.45
CA PRO A 248 -6.98 6.70 -1.28
C PRO A 248 -7.03 8.04 -2.02
N LEU A 249 -6.47 9.13 -1.47
CA LEU A 249 -6.32 10.40 -2.21
C LEU A 249 -5.40 10.25 -3.42
N LEU A 250 -4.25 9.62 -3.23
CA LEU A 250 -3.28 9.31 -4.28
C LEU A 250 -3.92 8.43 -5.36
N ASN A 251 -4.54 7.32 -4.97
CA ASN A 251 -5.20 6.39 -5.89
C ASN A 251 -6.32 7.06 -6.69
N LEU A 252 -7.10 7.95 -6.06
CA LEU A 252 -8.16 8.70 -6.74
C LEU A 252 -7.58 9.66 -7.78
N SER A 253 -6.51 10.39 -7.43
CA SER A 253 -5.83 11.27 -8.37
C SER A 253 -5.24 10.50 -9.56
N GLU A 254 -4.63 9.34 -9.30
CA GLU A 254 -4.03 8.48 -10.30
C GLU A 254 -5.08 7.82 -11.20
N PHE A 255 -6.21 7.40 -10.63
CA PHE A 255 -7.33 6.87 -11.40
C PHE A 255 -7.87 7.90 -12.39
N VAL A 256 -8.09 9.14 -11.95
CA VAL A 256 -8.57 10.23 -12.82
C VAL A 256 -7.54 10.54 -13.91
N LEU A 257 -6.24 10.57 -13.57
CA LEU A 257 -5.14 10.77 -14.51
C LEU A 257 -5.17 9.72 -15.63
N ASN A 258 -5.30 8.44 -15.27
CA ASN A 258 -5.14 7.31 -16.18
C ASN A 258 -6.40 7.00 -16.99
N LYS A 259 -7.59 7.20 -16.40
CA LYS A 259 -8.86 6.67 -16.95
C LYS A 259 -9.91 7.73 -17.24
N ALA A 260 -9.72 8.96 -16.77
CA ALA A 260 -10.57 10.09 -17.10
C ALA A 260 -9.75 11.35 -17.47
N PRO A 261 -8.80 11.28 -18.43
CA PRO A 261 -7.91 12.40 -18.76
C PRO A 261 -8.65 13.65 -19.28
N SER A 262 -9.89 13.50 -19.76
CA SER A 262 -10.79 14.60 -20.11
C SER A 262 -11.25 15.42 -18.89
N LYS A 263 -11.24 14.83 -17.69
CA LYS A 263 -11.63 15.45 -16.41
C LYS A 263 -10.48 16.23 -15.77
N ARG A 264 -9.98 17.23 -16.50
CA ARG A 264 -8.80 18.02 -16.10
C ARG A 264 -9.00 18.78 -14.79
N ALA A 265 -10.20 19.34 -14.57
CA ALA A 265 -10.50 20.11 -13.36
C ALA A 265 -10.50 19.21 -12.13
N GLU A 266 -11.01 17.99 -12.28
CA GLU A 266 -11.08 16.97 -11.24
C GLU A 266 -9.71 16.41 -10.92
N LEU A 267 -8.90 16.13 -11.93
CA LEU A 267 -7.50 15.76 -11.75
C LEU A 267 -6.74 16.84 -10.97
N GLN A 268 -6.86 18.10 -11.38
CA GLN A 268 -6.22 19.22 -10.69
C GLN A 268 -6.67 19.33 -9.24
N PHE A 269 -7.98 19.19 -8.98
CA PHE A 269 -8.52 19.23 -7.63
C PHE A 269 -7.96 18.11 -6.76
N TRP A 270 -8.03 16.86 -7.21
CA TRP A 270 -7.61 15.71 -6.42
C TRP A 270 -6.09 15.70 -6.23
N LEU A 271 -5.31 15.94 -7.28
CA LEU A 271 -3.84 15.98 -7.16
C LEU A 271 -3.38 17.10 -6.22
N LYS A 272 -3.97 18.31 -6.33
CA LYS A 272 -3.65 19.41 -5.40
C LYS A 272 -4.02 19.06 -3.96
N THR A 273 -5.18 18.42 -3.76
CA THR A 273 -5.63 17.97 -2.44
C THR A 273 -4.66 16.94 -1.85
N THR A 274 -4.20 15.99 -2.66
CA THR A 274 -3.22 14.98 -2.25
C THR A 274 -1.87 15.59 -1.90
N ILE A 275 -1.35 16.52 -2.73
CA ILE A 275 -0.08 17.21 -2.46
C ILE A 275 -0.17 18.01 -1.16
N ASN A 276 -1.20 18.86 -1.00
CA ASN A 276 -1.41 19.64 0.21
C ASN A 276 -1.51 18.74 1.46
N PHE A 277 -2.20 17.60 1.34
CA PHE A 277 -2.28 16.61 2.42
C PHE A 277 -0.90 16.10 2.83
N TYR A 278 -0.10 15.64 1.88
CA TYR A 278 1.23 15.11 2.18
C TYR A 278 2.17 16.21 2.70
N GLU A 279 2.13 17.42 2.15
CA GLU A 279 2.92 18.55 2.67
C GLU A 279 2.65 18.83 4.16
N GLU A 280 1.39 18.74 4.60
CA GLU A 280 1.02 19.09 5.97
C GLU A 280 1.05 17.90 6.95
N GLN A 281 0.68 16.70 6.50
CA GLN A 281 0.45 15.54 7.39
C GLN A 281 1.55 14.48 7.28
N ASP A 282 2.12 14.26 6.10
CA ASP A 282 3.10 13.19 5.86
C ASP A 282 4.06 13.51 4.69
N PRO A 283 5.03 14.42 4.89
CA PRO A 283 5.90 14.89 3.81
C PRO A 283 6.78 13.79 3.21
N THR A 284 6.97 12.68 3.93
CA THR A 284 7.82 11.58 3.52
C THR A 284 7.21 10.73 2.40
N ASN A 285 5.89 10.81 2.19
CA ASN A 285 5.14 10.01 1.22
C ASN A 285 4.58 10.82 0.03
N MET A 286 5.12 12.01 -0.23
CA MET A 286 4.64 12.88 -1.32
C MET A 286 5.24 12.56 -2.70
N ASP A 287 6.27 11.71 -2.74
CA ASP A 287 7.08 11.39 -3.92
C ASP A 287 6.23 11.01 -5.15
N ARG A 288 5.27 10.09 -5.01
CA ARG A 288 4.41 9.66 -6.13
C ARG A 288 3.51 10.78 -6.65
N SER A 289 3.05 11.68 -5.77
CA SER A 289 2.24 12.85 -6.18
C SER A 289 3.08 13.85 -6.99
N LEU A 290 4.34 14.07 -6.59
CA LEU A 290 5.28 14.90 -7.33
C LEU A 290 5.66 14.28 -8.68
N LEU A 291 5.78 12.95 -8.76
CA LEU A 291 5.99 12.26 -10.03
C LEU A 291 4.85 12.52 -11.03
N PHE A 292 3.60 12.46 -10.60
CA PHE A 292 2.48 12.77 -11.48
C PHE A 292 2.46 14.23 -11.91
N LEU A 293 2.78 15.16 -11.01
CA LEU A 293 2.88 16.56 -11.36
C LEU A 293 4.05 16.83 -12.35
N ALA A 294 5.19 16.15 -12.17
CA ALA A 294 6.32 16.21 -13.09
C ALA A 294 5.96 15.63 -14.46
N TRP A 295 5.25 14.51 -14.50
CA TRP A 295 4.74 13.90 -15.72
C TRP A 295 3.75 14.82 -16.46
N MET A 296 2.84 15.46 -15.73
CA MET A 296 1.95 16.47 -16.29
C MET A 296 2.72 17.67 -16.85
N CYS A 297 3.78 18.12 -16.18
CA CYS A 297 4.65 19.17 -16.72
C CYS A 297 5.31 18.72 -18.03
N SER A 298 5.84 17.50 -18.07
CA SER A 298 6.52 16.94 -19.24
C SER A 298 5.60 16.81 -20.45
N THR A 299 4.40 16.27 -20.26
CA THR A 299 3.38 16.11 -21.32
C THR A 299 2.88 17.46 -21.85
N ASN A 300 2.85 18.50 -21.00
CA ASN A 300 2.55 19.87 -21.41
C ASN A 300 3.78 20.66 -21.90
N LYS A 301 4.91 19.98 -22.18
CA LYS A 301 6.15 20.55 -22.71
C LYS A 301 6.86 21.56 -21.79
N TYR A 302 6.56 21.53 -20.48
CA TYR A 302 7.31 22.27 -19.46
C TYR A 302 8.50 21.45 -18.95
N PHE A 303 9.44 21.14 -19.84
CA PHE A 303 10.52 20.18 -19.58
C PHE A 303 11.43 20.57 -18.41
N ASP A 304 11.83 21.83 -18.28
CA ASP A 304 12.71 22.28 -17.18
C ASP A 304 12.07 22.08 -15.81
N ARG A 305 10.76 22.35 -15.72
CA ARG A 305 9.98 22.13 -14.49
C ARG A 305 9.86 20.64 -14.20
N ALA A 306 9.50 19.85 -15.21
CA ALA A 306 9.39 18.40 -15.09
C ALA A 306 10.69 17.77 -14.60
N GLU A 307 11.82 18.15 -15.20
CA GLU A 307 13.14 17.66 -14.80
C GLU A 307 13.48 18.04 -13.37
N SER A 308 13.31 19.32 -13.01
CA SER A 308 13.58 19.78 -11.64
C SER A 308 12.80 18.96 -10.62
N MET A 309 11.54 18.67 -10.90
CA MET A 309 10.69 17.85 -10.04
C MET A 309 11.12 16.39 -9.98
N TYR A 310 11.44 15.75 -11.11
CA TYR A 310 11.97 14.39 -11.11
C TYR A 310 13.26 14.29 -10.28
N ARG A 311 14.15 15.28 -10.39
CA ARG A 311 15.40 15.31 -9.60
C ARG A 311 15.13 15.47 -8.10
N ILE A 312 14.16 16.30 -7.71
CA ILE A 312 13.71 16.40 -6.32
C ILE A 312 13.21 15.04 -5.82
N VAL A 313 12.38 14.34 -6.60
CA VAL A 313 11.88 13.02 -6.22
C VAL A 313 13.03 11.99 -6.09
N LEU A 314 13.98 11.97 -7.02
CA LEU A 314 15.15 11.09 -6.91
C LEU A 314 15.98 11.37 -5.65
N GLN A 315 16.09 12.63 -5.24
CA GLN A 315 16.76 13.01 -4.00
C GLN A 315 15.97 12.52 -2.77
N MET A 316 14.65 12.64 -2.76
CA MET A 316 13.80 12.09 -1.70
C MET A 316 13.97 10.56 -1.57
N LEU A 317 14.17 9.87 -2.69
CA LEU A 317 14.28 8.42 -2.79
C LEU A 317 15.73 7.90 -2.81
N GLU A 318 16.72 8.74 -2.51
CA GLU A 318 18.15 8.41 -2.65
C GLU A 318 18.50 7.10 -1.93
N ASN A 319 18.02 6.93 -0.70
CA ASN A 319 18.33 5.80 0.20
C ASN A 319 17.31 4.64 0.13
N SER A 320 16.35 4.70 -0.80
CA SER A 320 15.31 3.68 -0.94
C SER A 320 15.43 2.98 -2.29
N ASP A 321 15.25 1.67 -2.31
CA ASP A 321 15.01 0.90 -3.54
C ASP A 321 13.52 0.60 -3.57
N SER A 322 12.76 1.52 -4.16
CA SER A 322 11.30 1.46 -4.26
C SER A 322 10.85 1.54 -5.71
N TYR A 323 9.65 1.05 -5.97
CA TYR A 323 9.09 1.14 -7.31
C TYR A 323 8.87 2.60 -7.77
N ASN A 324 8.58 3.53 -6.86
CA ASN A 324 8.51 4.96 -7.22
C ASN A 324 9.85 5.51 -7.73
N LYS A 325 10.99 4.98 -7.25
CA LYS A 325 12.32 5.34 -7.76
C LYS A 325 12.54 4.80 -9.17
N VAL A 326 12.14 3.55 -9.40
CA VAL A 326 12.13 2.92 -10.74
C VAL A 326 11.31 3.77 -11.70
N LEU A 327 10.07 4.08 -11.34
CA LEU A 327 9.16 4.90 -12.14
C LEU A 327 9.76 6.28 -12.42
N CYS A 328 10.32 6.96 -11.41
CA CYS A 328 10.96 8.26 -11.59
C CYS A 328 12.11 8.22 -12.60
N MET A 329 12.99 7.20 -12.50
CA MET A 329 14.12 7.03 -13.40
C MET A 329 13.66 6.71 -14.82
N GLN A 330 12.63 5.89 -14.99
CA GLN A 330 12.04 5.58 -16.29
C GLN A 330 11.42 6.82 -16.95
N LEU A 331 10.63 7.60 -16.20
CA LEU A 331 9.97 8.80 -16.70
C LEU A 331 10.98 9.90 -17.06
N LEU A 332 11.95 10.17 -16.19
CA LEU A 332 13.03 11.11 -16.47
C LEU A 332 13.89 10.62 -17.64
N GLY A 333 14.27 9.35 -17.64
CA GLY A 333 15.09 8.74 -18.68
C GLY A 333 14.44 8.83 -20.05
N SER A 334 13.16 8.46 -20.15
CA SER A 334 12.35 8.58 -21.36
C SER A 334 12.22 10.02 -21.87
N MET A 335 12.11 11.00 -20.95
CA MET A 335 12.09 12.41 -21.33
C MET A 335 13.45 12.86 -21.88
N LEU A 336 14.56 12.48 -21.24
CA LEU A 336 15.91 12.85 -21.65
C LEU A 336 16.35 12.17 -22.96
N LYS A 337 15.92 10.94 -23.22
CA LYS A 337 16.15 10.24 -24.49
C LYS A 337 15.63 10.99 -25.71
N LYS A 338 14.56 11.76 -25.54
CA LYS A 338 13.98 12.60 -26.60
C LYS A 338 14.81 13.86 -26.88
N MET A 339 15.86 14.14 -26.10
CA MET A 339 16.74 15.31 -26.24
C MET A 339 18.09 14.88 -26.87
N PRO A 340 18.50 15.43 -28.03
CA PRO A 340 19.68 14.96 -28.78
C PRO A 340 20.98 14.91 -27.95
N ASN A 341 21.21 15.89 -27.08
CA ASN A 341 22.45 15.99 -26.31
C ASN A 341 22.44 15.20 -24.99
N ARG A 342 21.32 14.52 -24.67
CA ARG A 342 21.11 13.88 -23.36
C ARG A 342 20.60 12.45 -23.46
N SER A 343 20.60 11.89 -24.66
CA SER A 343 20.13 10.53 -24.91
C SER A 343 20.88 9.49 -24.06
N ASN A 344 22.21 9.62 -23.96
CA ASN A 344 23.03 8.73 -23.14
C ASN A 344 22.71 8.81 -21.63
N GLU A 345 22.41 10.01 -21.12
CA GLU A 345 21.98 10.18 -19.72
C GLU A 345 20.65 9.47 -19.48
N GLY A 346 19.70 9.64 -20.41
CA GLY A 346 18.40 8.99 -20.34
C GLY A 346 18.48 7.47 -20.39
N GLU A 347 19.34 6.92 -21.25
CA GLU A 347 19.59 5.47 -21.35
C GLU A 347 20.15 4.90 -20.04
N GLN A 348 21.14 5.57 -19.44
CA GLN A 348 21.73 5.13 -18.17
C GLN A 348 20.71 5.11 -17.02
N LEU A 349 19.77 6.07 -17.00
CA LEU A 349 18.70 6.08 -16.01
C LEU A 349 17.76 4.89 -16.18
N ILE A 350 17.38 4.55 -17.42
CA ILE A 350 16.50 3.41 -17.70
C ILE A 350 17.18 2.09 -17.30
N ILE A 351 18.46 1.91 -17.64
CA ILE A 351 19.23 0.71 -17.26
C ILE A 351 19.27 0.56 -15.73
N LYS A 352 19.54 1.64 -14.98
CA LYS A 352 19.52 1.61 -13.51
C LYS A 352 18.14 1.30 -12.96
N ALA A 353 17.08 1.84 -13.57
CA ALA A 353 15.71 1.56 -13.17
C ALA A 353 15.39 0.07 -13.32
N GLN A 354 15.83 -0.56 -14.42
CA GLN A 354 15.63 -1.98 -14.67
C GLN A 354 16.39 -2.84 -13.65
N GLN A 355 17.65 -2.51 -13.34
CA GLN A 355 18.43 -3.22 -12.32
C GLN A 355 17.73 -3.20 -10.95
N ILE A 356 17.18 -2.04 -10.54
CA ILE A 356 16.41 -1.96 -9.29
C ILE A 356 15.12 -2.78 -9.39
N ALA A 357 14.41 -2.72 -10.52
CA ALA A 357 13.16 -3.45 -10.73
C ALA A 357 13.34 -4.98 -10.63
N GLU A 358 14.47 -5.51 -11.12
CA GLU A 358 14.82 -6.94 -11.06
C GLU A 358 15.01 -7.45 -9.62
N GLU A 359 15.41 -6.59 -8.68
CA GLU A 359 15.55 -6.94 -7.26
C GLU A 359 14.24 -6.82 -6.47
N LEU A 360 13.25 -6.10 -7.01
CA LEU A 360 11.97 -5.88 -6.35
C LEU A 360 11.00 -7.03 -6.61
N PRO A 361 10.15 -7.40 -5.63
CA PRO A 361 9.08 -8.35 -5.91
C PRO A 361 8.12 -7.76 -6.95
N TYR A 362 7.59 -8.62 -7.82
CA TYR A 362 6.73 -8.18 -8.94
C TYR A 362 5.48 -7.39 -8.50
N TRP A 363 5.04 -7.56 -7.24
CA TRP A 363 3.90 -6.86 -6.66
C TRP A 363 4.26 -5.56 -5.93
N SER A 364 5.55 -5.16 -5.91
CA SER A 364 6.02 -3.95 -5.23
C SER A 364 5.35 -2.68 -5.76
N ASN A 365 5.13 -2.59 -7.07
CA ASN A 365 4.39 -1.49 -7.69
C ASN A 365 2.94 -1.42 -7.22
N ARG A 366 2.32 -2.56 -6.91
CA ARG A 366 0.93 -2.61 -6.44
C ARG A 366 0.80 -2.23 -4.97
N GLN A 367 1.81 -2.52 -4.16
CA GLN A 367 1.79 -2.22 -2.73
C GLN A 367 1.63 -0.73 -2.40
N VAL A 368 2.05 0.17 -3.30
CA VAL A 368 1.87 1.62 -3.09
C VAL A 368 0.39 2.03 -3.02
N HIS A 369 -0.49 1.23 -3.64
CA HIS A 369 -1.93 1.52 -3.75
C HIS A 369 -2.80 0.92 -2.62
N VAL A 370 -2.27 0.01 -1.80
CA VAL A 370 -3.05 -0.69 -0.74
C VAL A 370 -2.61 -0.27 0.65
N ILE A 371 -3.54 -0.19 1.61
CA ILE A 371 -3.21 0.19 2.99
C ILE A 371 -2.82 -1.06 3.78
N ILE A 372 -1.52 -1.34 3.90
CA ILE A 372 -1.04 -2.39 4.79
C ILE A 372 -0.68 -1.71 6.11
N PRO A 373 -1.29 -2.09 7.25
CA PRO A 373 -0.94 -1.50 8.54
C PRO A 373 0.55 -1.73 8.87
N ASP A 374 1.09 -0.90 9.75
CA ASP A 374 2.44 -1.11 10.26
C ASP A 374 2.41 -2.04 11.48
N PHE A 375 3.58 -2.59 11.81
CA PHE A 375 3.75 -3.38 13.01
C PHE A 375 3.58 -2.49 14.24
N GLU A 376 2.90 -3.00 15.26
CA GLU A 376 3.00 -2.44 16.61
C GLU A 376 4.36 -2.85 17.19
N ILE A 377 5.29 -1.90 17.36
CA ILE A 377 6.66 -2.13 17.86
C ILE A 377 6.80 -1.78 19.34
#